data_AF-A0A316M702-F1
#
_entry.id   AF-A0A316M702-F1
#
_cell.length_a   1.000
_cell.length_b   1.000
_cell.length_c   1.000
_cell.angle_alpha   90.00
_cell.angle_beta   90.00
_cell.angle_gamma   90.00
#
_symmetry.space_group_name_H-M   'P 1'
#
loop_
_entity.id
_entity.type
_entity.pdbx_description
1 polymer ?
#
loop_
_entity_poly.entity_id
_entity_poly.type
_entity_poly.pdbx_seq_one_letter_code
_entity_poly.pdbx_strand_id
1 'polypeptide(L)'
;MISGIVSGIISSILVSIFFLILTEYQRELEETGKMIEPLYRFQDLREFAHVPSSMSLQEFLDSPLAKSVRQEAYQLVDELKRSFYHLEEWKFHYEIRKLNKRIGYKICDIDVFDKIYYYEIEMLCDEFKTFIDDFEKYNSREFGKYFILRVIRNKYIWILIVNIILLAVFVDIIL
;
A
#
# COMPACT_ATOMS: atom_id res chain seq x y z
N MET A 1 31.56 -32.32 13.93
CA MET A 1 30.51 -32.04 14.94
C MET A 1 30.35 -30.53 15.16
N ILE A 2 31.45 -29.79 15.37
CA ILE A 2 31.47 -28.32 15.54
C ILE A 2 30.93 -27.59 14.30
N SER A 3 31.41 -27.91 13.10
CA SER A 3 30.89 -27.35 11.83
C SER A 3 29.37 -27.57 11.64
N GLY A 4 28.80 -28.67 12.16
CA GLY A 4 27.37 -28.93 12.13
C GLY A 4 26.55 -28.04 13.09
N ILE A 5 27.11 -27.72 14.26
CA ILE A 5 26.50 -26.81 15.24
C ILE A 5 26.56 -25.36 14.74
N VAL A 6 27.72 -24.95 14.21
CA VAL A 6 27.93 -23.61 13.62
C VAL A 6 26.99 -23.38 12.43
N SER A 7 26.88 -24.35 11.53
CA SER A 7 25.93 -24.32 10.40
C SER A 7 24.47 -24.20 10.87
N GLY A 8 24.07 -24.93 11.91
CA GLY A 8 22.73 -24.86 12.49
C GLY A 8 22.39 -23.48 13.06
N ILE A 9 23.33 -22.85 13.78
CA ILE A 9 23.16 -21.51 14.36
C ILE A 9 23.03 -20.45 13.25
N ILE A 10 23.90 -20.50 12.24
CA ILE A 10 23.86 -19.54 11.12
C ILE A 10 22.54 -19.65 10.36
N SER A 11 22.09 -20.87 10.07
CA SER A 11 20.80 -21.11 9.43
C SER A 11 19.65 -20.52 10.24
N SER A 12 19.63 -20.73 11.57
CA SER A 12 18.62 -20.17 12.46
C SER A 12 18.59 -18.63 12.45
N ILE A 13 19.76 -17.98 12.43
CA ILE A 13 19.87 -16.51 12.37
C ILE A 13 19.33 -15.99 11.03
N LEU A 14 19.73 -16.60 9.91
CA LEU A 14 19.26 -16.22 8.57
C LEU A 14 17.74 -16.36 8.43
N VAL A 15 17.19 -17.47 8.93
CA VAL A 15 15.74 -17.72 8.95
C VAL A 15 15.02 -16.67 9.79
N SER A 16 15.56 -16.32 10.95
CA SER A 16 14.99 -15.29 11.84
C SER A 16 14.95 -13.91 11.18
N ILE A 17 16.03 -13.52 10.49
CA ILE A 17 16.09 -12.27 9.72
C ILE A 17 15.02 -12.26 8.63
N PHE A 18 14.89 -13.37 7.89
CA PHE A 18 13.91 -13.51 6.82
C PHE A 18 12.48 -13.35 7.36
N PHE A 19 12.15 -14.00 8.47
CA PHE A 19 10.84 -13.85 9.12
C PHE A 19 10.59 -12.44 9.61
N LEU A 20 11.59 -11.77 10.20
CA LEU A 20 11.44 -10.39 10.64
C LEU A 20 11.07 -9.45 9.47
N ILE A 21 11.79 -9.56 8.34
CA ILE A 21 11.50 -8.74 7.15
C ILE A 21 10.12 -9.08 6.58
N LEU A 22 9.74 -10.36 6.62
CA LEU A 22 8.43 -10.81 6.15
C LEU A 22 7.31 -10.22 7.01
N THR A 23 7.45 -10.27 8.33
CA THR A 23 6.49 -9.70 9.28
C THR A 23 6.39 -8.19 9.11
N GLU A 24 7.50 -7.49 8.95
CA GLU A 24 7.48 -6.04 8.68
C GLU A 24 6.76 -5.73 7.36
N TYR A 25 7.03 -6.51 6.30
CA TYR A 25 6.37 -6.29 5.01
C TYR A 25 4.86 -6.54 5.07
N GLN A 26 4.44 -7.61 5.74
CA GLN A 26 3.02 -7.90 5.97
C GLN A 26 2.33 -6.80 6.79
N ARG A 27 2.99 -6.30 7.84
CA ARG A 27 2.47 -5.17 8.63
C ARG A 27 2.27 -3.92 7.78
N GLU A 28 3.24 -3.57 6.95
CA GLU A 28 3.14 -2.40 6.05
C GLU A 28 1.97 -2.55 5.04
N LEU A 29 1.77 -3.76 4.51
CA LEU A 29 0.65 -4.06 3.61
C LEU A 29 -0.69 -3.98 4.33
N GLU A 30 -0.79 -4.52 5.55
CA GLU A 30 -2.01 -4.46 6.35
C GLU A 30 -2.37 -3.01 6.71
N GLU A 31 -1.38 -2.23 7.14
CA GLU A 31 -1.57 -0.81 7.48
C GLU A 31 -2.02 -0.02 6.25
N THR A 32 -1.35 -0.21 5.11
CA THR A 32 -1.74 0.42 3.85
C THR A 32 -3.13 -0.03 3.40
N GLY A 33 -3.44 -1.33 3.50
CA GLY A 33 -4.74 -1.89 3.15
C GLY A 33 -5.89 -1.23 3.91
N LYS A 34 -5.72 -0.99 5.21
CA LYS A 34 -6.70 -0.25 6.03
C LYS A 34 -6.84 1.19 5.57
N MET A 35 -5.73 1.86 5.27
CA MET A 35 -5.75 3.26 4.83
C MET A 35 -6.47 3.46 3.49
N ILE A 36 -6.35 2.49 2.58
CA ILE A 36 -6.94 2.55 1.24
C ILE A 36 -8.32 1.90 1.13
N GLU A 37 -8.85 1.31 2.20
CA GLU A 37 -10.19 0.71 2.22
C GLU A 37 -11.29 1.63 1.64
N PRO A 38 -11.31 2.95 1.95
CA PRO A 38 -12.31 3.83 1.35
C PRO A 38 -12.18 3.97 -0.17
N LEU A 39 -11.00 3.73 -0.77
CA LEU A 39 -10.85 3.73 -2.24
C LEU A 39 -11.68 2.62 -2.88
N TYR A 40 -11.77 1.45 -2.24
CA TYR A 40 -12.59 0.34 -2.73
C TYR A 40 -14.08 0.71 -2.70
N ARG A 41 -14.56 1.27 -1.59
CA ARG A 41 -15.94 1.78 -1.47
C ARG A 41 -16.23 2.91 -2.46
N PHE A 42 -15.22 3.72 -2.80
CA PHE A 42 -15.38 4.76 -3.80
C PHE A 42 -15.65 4.18 -5.20
N GLN A 43 -15.11 3.00 -5.52
CA GLN A 43 -15.40 2.33 -6.80
C GLN A 43 -16.89 1.96 -6.94
N ASP A 44 -17.54 1.59 -5.84
CA ASP A 44 -18.96 1.22 -5.84
C ASP A 44 -19.86 2.41 -6.24
N LEU A 45 -19.39 3.65 -6.01
CA LEU A 45 -20.10 4.86 -6.45
C LEU A 45 -20.19 4.98 -7.98
N ARG A 46 -19.29 4.32 -8.72
CA ARG A 46 -19.30 4.36 -10.19
C ARG A 46 -20.63 3.90 -10.76
N GLU A 47 -21.23 2.85 -10.18
CA GLU A 47 -22.51 2.30 -10.66
C GLU A 47 -23.66 3.31 -10.56
N PHE A 48 -23.55 4.27 -9.64
CA PHE A 48 -24.52 5.33 -9.41
C PHE A 48 -24.08 6.67 -10.01
N ALA A 49 -22.87 6.72 -10.58
CA ALA A 49 -22.27 7.87 -11.23
C ALA A 49 -22.64 7.99 -12.73
N HIS A 50 -23.73 7.32 -13.16
CA HIS A 50 -24.27 7.44 -14.52
C HIS A 50 -25.67 8.08 -14.55
N VAL A 51 -25.86 8.99 -15.51
CA VAL A 51 -27.17 9.60 -15.79
C VAL A 51 -28.07 8.56 -16.46
N PRO A 52 -29.24 8.21 -15.90
CA PRO A 52 -30.17 7.30 -16.53
C PRO A 52 -30.63 7.83 -17.89
N SER A 53 -30.73 6.96 -18.90
CA SER A 53 -31.14 7.35 -20.26
C SER A 53 -32.54 8.00 -20.33
N SER A 54 -33.35 7.82 -19.30
CA SER A 54 -34.70 8.37 -19.17
C SER A 54 -34.74 9.78 -18.54
N MET A 55 -33.59 10.38 -18.22
CA MET A 55 -33.50 11.64 -17.47
C MET A 55 -32.45 12.56 -18.10
N SER A 56 -32.69 13.87 -18.09
CA SER A 56 -31.67 14.84 -18.47
C SER A 56 -30.59 14.97 -17.39
N LEU A 57 -29.38 15.41 -17.76
CA LEU A 57 -28.30 15.65 -16.81
C LEU A 57 -28.74 16.59 -15.67
N GLN A 58 -29.50 17.65 -15.98
CA GLN A 58 -29.94 18.62 -14.99
C GLN A 58 -30.92 18.02 -13.98
N GLU A 59 -31.95 17.30 -14.47
CA GLU A 59 -32.91 16.59 -13.60
C GLU A 59 -32.21 15.55 -12.72
N PHE A 60 -31.20 14.88 -13.27
CA PHE A 60 -30.39 13.92 -12.52
C PHE A 60 -29.58 14.60 -11.43
N LEU A 61 -28.89 15.71 -11.74
CA LEU A 61 -28.09 16.46 -10.76
C LEU A 61 -28.94 17.02 -9.60
N ASP A 62 -30.21 17.34 -9.85
CA ASP A 62 -31.15 17.82 -8.84
C ASP A 62 -31.81 16.69 -8.04
N SER A 63 -31.68 15.44 -8.51
CA SER A 63 -32.28 14.26 -7.91
C SER A 63 -31.72 13.94 -6.51
N PRO A 64 -32.51 13.27 -5.64
CA PRO A 64 -32.03 12.78 -4.35
C PRO A 64 -30.84 11.82 -4.48
N LEU A 65 -30.80 11.02 -5.55
CA LEU A 65 -29.73 10.05 -5.81
C LEU A 65 -28.40 10.77 -6.03
N ALA A 66 -28.35 11.76 -6.93
CA ALA A 66 -27.12 12.50 -7.22
C ALA A 66 -26.59 13.24 -5.99
N LYS A 67 -27.49 13.78 -5.14
CA LYS A 67 -27.11 14.40 -3.87
C LYS A 67 -26.51 13.38 -2.90
N SER A 68 -27.11 12.21 -2.78
CA SER A 68 -26.61 11.11 -1.94
C SER A 68 -25.24 10.61 -2.39
N VAL A 69 -25.06 10.35 -3.69
CA VAL A 69 -23.78 9.89 -4.27
C VAL A 69 -22.68 10.90 -4.02
N ARG A 70 -22.97 12.19 -4.20
CA ARG A 70 -21.99 13.26 -3.94
C ARG A 70 -21.63 13.35 -2.46
N GLN A 71 -22.62 13.25 -1.57
CA GLN A 71 -22.40 13.28 -0.13
C GLN A 71 -21.53 12.10 0.33
N GLU A 72 -21.80 10.89 -0.19
CA GLU A 72 -20.99 9.71 0.08
C GLU A 72 -19.56 9.88 -0.44
N ALA A 73 -19.38 10.41 -1.65
CA ALA A 73 -18.06 10.70 -2.22
C ALA A 73 -17.23 11.64 -1.32
N TYR A 74 -17.84 12.70 -0.76
CA TYR A 74 -17.16 13.56 0.20
C TYR A 74 -16.78 12.83 1.49
N GLN A 75 -17.67 12.01 2.03
CA GLN A 75 -17.40 11.26 3.26
C GLN A 75 -16.22 10.31 3.07
N LEU A 76 -16.18 9.59 1.95
CA LEU A 76 -15.06 8.70 1.62
C LEU A 76 -13.75 9.48 1.44
N VAL A 77 -13.78 10.66 0.80
CA VAL A 77 -12.59 11.52 0.70
C VAL A 77 -12.13 12.03 2.06
N ASP A 78 -13.03 12.40 2.95
CA ASP A 78 -12.68 12.81 4.32
C ASP A 78 -12.11 11.65 5.14
N GLU A 79 -12.63 10.44 4.98
CA GLU A 79 -12.05 9.23 5.57
C GLU A 79 -10.63 8.98 5.05
N LEU A 80 -10.40 9.10 3.74
CA LEU A 80 -9.06 9.01 3.14
C LEU A 80 -8.13 10.08 3.69
N LYS A 81 -8.57 11.33 3.80
CA LYS A 81 -7.78 12.40 4.42
C LYS A 81 -7.34 12.01 5.82
N ARG A 82 -8.25 11.52 6.66
CA ARG A 82 -7.91 11.10 8.04
C ARG A 82 -6.89 9.96 8.05
N SER A 83 -7.04 8.98 7.16
CA SER A 83 -6.10 7.87 7.02
C SER A 83 -4.69 8.36 6.65
N PHE A 84 -4.59 9.31 5.71
CA PHE A 84 -3.31 9.77 5.18
C PHE A 84 -2.70 10.99 5.91
N TYR A 85 -3.48 11.72 6.72
CA TYR A 85 -3.02 12.91 7.46
C TYR A 85 -1.93 12.58 8.48
N HIS A 86 -2.01 11.41 9.11
CA HIS A 86 -1.03 10.94 10.08
C HIS A 86 -0.04 9.91 9.50
N LEU A 87 0.11 9.88 8.17
CA LEU A 87 1.01 8.93 7.52
C LEU A 87 2.46 9.17 7.95
N GLU A 88 3.00 8.26 8.75
CA GLU A 88 4.41 8.22 9.10
C GLU A 88 5.21 7.50 8.01
N GLU A 89 5.44 8.19 6.89
CA GLU A 89 6.07 7.62 5.68
C GLU A 89 7.36 6.83 5.94
N TRP A 90 8.14 7.25 6.94
CA TRP A 90 9.41 6.63 7.29
C TRP A 90 9.27 5.17 7.76
N LYS A 91 8.07 4.77 8.23
CA LYS A 91 7.75 3.38 8.63
C LYS A 91 7.61 2.42 7.45
N PHE A 92 7.37 2.94 6.24
CA PHE A 92 7.14 2.13 5.05
C PHE A 92 8.41 2.04 4.21
N HIS A 93 8.70 0.88 3.63
CA HIS A 93 9.77 0.79 2.64
C HIS A 93 9.33 1.34 1.29
N TYR A 94 10.33 1.55 0.42
CA TYR A 94 10.25 2.35 -0.80
C TYR A 94 8.98 2.16 -1.65
N GLU A 95 8.58 0.93 -2.00
CA GLU A 95 7.44 0.71 -2.92
C GLU A 95 6.10 1.11 -2.28
N ILE A 96 5.84 0.66 -1.04
CA ILE A 96 4.63 1.01 -0.30
C ILE A 96 4.64 2.51 0.05
N ARG A 97 5.78 3.05 0.47
CA ARG A 97 5.94 4.48 0.72
C ARG A 97 5.60 5.31 -0.52
N LYS A 98 6.07 4.89 -1.70
CA LYS A 98 5.80 5.58 -2.97
C LYS A 98 4.32 5.54 -3.32
N LEU A 99 3.66 4.40 -3.13
CA LEU A 99 2.21 4.28 -3.31
C LEU A 99 1.47 5.21 -2.35
N ASN A 100 1.76 5.14 -1.05
CA ASN A 100 1.09 5.95 -0.03
C ASN A 100 1.27 7.45 -0.26
N LYS A 101 2.46 7.88 -0.71
CA LYS A 101 2.70 9.27 -1.14
C LYS A 101 1.81 9.67 -2.32
N ARG A 102 1.73 8.84 -3.37
CA ARG A 102 0.92 9.15 -4.55
C ARG A 102 -0.55 9.31 -4.20
N ILE A 103 -1.07 8.42 -3.36
CA ILE A 103 -2.45 8.49 -2.86
C ILE A 103 -2.64 9.76 -2.02
N GLY A 104 -1.74 10.00 -1.06
CA GLY A 104 -1.78 11.19 -0.21
C GLY A 104 -1.77 12.51 -1.01
N TYR A 105 -0.89 12.64 -2.00
CA TYR A 105 -0.87 13.82 -2.88
C TYR A 105 -2.19 13.99 -3.63
N LYS A 106 -2.76 12.90 -4.18
CA LYS A 106 -4.03 12.99 -4.89
C LYS A 106 -5.18 13.42 -3.96
N ILE A 107 -5.22 12.91 -2.74
CA ILE A 107 -6.23 13.29 -1.74
C ILE A 107 -6.10 14.78 -1.40
N CYS A 108 -4.88 15.29 -1.24
CA CYS A 108 -4.63 16.72 -1.03
C CYS A 108 -5.07 17.56 -2.23
N ASP A 109 -4.83 17.10 -3.46
CA ASP A 109 -5.27 17.82 -4.67
C ASP A 109 -6.79 17.93 -4.74
N ILE A 110 -7.54 16.90 -4.32
CA ILE A 110 -9.02 16.95 -4.26
C ILE A 110 -9.50 18.01 -3.27
N ASP A 111 -8.77 18.24 -2.17
CA ASP A 111 -9.10 19.25 -1.17
C ASP A 111 -9.05 20.68 -1.73
N VAL A 112 -8.15 20.93 -2.70
CA VAL A 112 -8.01 22.25 -3.36
C VAL A 112 -9.26 22.62 -4.16
N PHE A 113 -10.06 21.65 -4.58
CA PHE A 113 -11.23 21.91 -5.42
C PHE A 113 -12.49 22.32 -4.64
N ASP A 114 -12.48 22.28 -3.30
CA ASP A 114 -13.61 22.57 -2.38
C ASP A 114 -14.89 21.76 -2.63
N LYS A 115 -15.07 21.18 -3.82
CA LYS A 115 -16.22 20.42 -4.27
C LYS A 115 -15.83 19.34 -5.27
N ILE A 116 -16.29 18.12 -5.03
CA ILE A 116 -16.31 17.03 -6.01
C ILE A 116 -17.53 17.22 -6.90
N TYR A 117 -17.30 17.51 -8.17
CA TYR A 117 -18.35 17.53 -9.17
C TYR A 117 -18.72 16.11 -9.59
N TYR A 118 -19.97 15.92 -10.00
CA TYR A 118 -20.48 14.58 -10.34
C TYR A 118 -19.70 13.93 -11.50
N TYR A 119 -19.31 14.70 -12.51
CA TYR A 119 -18.49 14.20 -13.63
C TYR A 119 -17.05 13.87 -13.21
N GLU A 120 -16.58 14.34 -12.07
CA GLU A 120 -15.26 14.02 -11.54
C GLU A 120 -15.24 12.69 -10.79
N ILE A 121 -16.40 12.20 -10.33
CA ILE A 121 -16.50 10.92 -9.61
C ILE A 121 -15.98 9.79 -10.51
N GLU A 122 -16.39 9.75 -11.78
CA GLU A 122 -15.92 8.72 -12.71
C GLU A 122 -14.40 8.81 -12.96
N MET A 123 -13.87 10.02 -13.16
CA MET A 123 -12.42 10.22 -13.32
C MET A 123 -11.63 9.81 -12.06
N LEU A 124 -12.14 10.17 -10.88
CA LEU A 124 -11.55 9.77 -9.60
C LEU A 124 -11.62 8.26 -9.39
N CYS A 125 -12.70 7.59 -9.80
CA CYS A 125 -12.78 6.14 -9.78
C CYS A 125 -11.67 5.51 -10.62
N ASP A 126 -11.43 5.97 -11.85
CA ASP A 126 -10.38 5.41 -12.70
C ASP A 126 -8.97 5.62 -12.11
N GLU A 127 -8.72 6.79 -11.52
CA GLU A 127 -7.45 7.05 -10.83
C GLU A 127 -7.27 6.19 -9.57
N PHE A 128 -8.31 6.10 -8.73
CA PHE A 128 -8.29 5.28 -7.52
C PHE A 128 -8.14 3.80 -7.84
N LYS A 129 -8.72 3.34 -8.96
CA LYS A 129 -8.54 1.97 -9.44
C LYS A 129 -7.08 1.66 -9.75
N THR A 130 -6.34 2.62 -10.30
CA THR A 130 -4.91 2.48 -10.54
C THR A 130 -4.13 2.28 -9.23
N PHE A 131 -4.49 2.99 -8.16
CA PHE A 131 -3.86 2.82 -6.85
C PHE A 131 -4.20 1.47 -6.20
N ILE A 132 -5.45 1.03 -6.32
CA ILE A 132 -5.89 -0.29 -5.87
C ILE A 132 -5.11 -1.39 -6.59
N ASP A 133 -4.98 -1.30 -7.92
CA ASP A 133 -4.28 -2.31 -8.71
C ASP A 133 -2.79 -2.35 -8.36
N ASP A 134 -2.16 -1.20 -8.13
CA ASP A 134 -0.78 -1.12 -7.64
C ASP A 134 -0.63 -1.79 -6.26
N PHE A 135 -1.58 -1.56 -5.34
CA PHE A 135 -1.59 -2.22 -4.03
C PHE A 135 -1.75 -3.74 -4.14
N GLU A 136 -2.73 -4.21 -4.92
CA GLU A 136 -2.97 -5.65 -5.13
C GLU A 136 -1.76 -6.35 -5.75
N LYS A 137 -1.01 -5.65 -6.60
CA LYS A 137 0.25 -6.14 -7.13
C LYS A 137 1.26 -6.44 -6.03
N TYR A 138 1.41 -5.55 -5.04
CA TYR A 138 2.31 -5.74 -3.91
C TYR A 138 1.81 -6.78 -2.91
N ASN A 139 0.49 -6.85 -2.70
CA ASN A 139 -0.13 -7.66 -1.67
C ASN A 139 -0.28 -9.14 -2.07
N SER A 140 -0.59 -9.44 -3.32
CA SER A 140 -0.89 -10.82 -3.75
C SER A 140 -0.18 -11.23 -5.04
N ARG A 141 -0.39 -10.51 -6.15
CA ARG A 141 0.03 -10.98 -7.49
C ARG A 141 1.55 -11.11 -7.64
N GLU A 142 2.31 -10.18 -7.05
CA GLU A 142 3.76 -10.13 -7.15
C GLU A 142 4.45 -10.03 -5.78
N PHE A 143 3.77 -10.44 -4.71
CA PHE A 143 4.28 -10.35 -3.34
C PHE A 143 5.72 -10.86 -3.22
N GLY A 144 5.97 -12.09 -3.69
CA GLY A 144 7.29 -12.72 -3.62
C GLY A 144 8.38 -11.92 -4.34
N LYS A 145 8.07 -11.35 -5.52
CA LYS A 145 9.01 -10.54 -6.30
C LYS A 145 9.38 -9.26 -5.55
N TYR A 146 8.41 -8.54 -5.02
CA TYR A 146 8.65 -7.29 -4.29
C TYR A 146 9.31 -7.51 -2.93
N PHE A 147 8.96 -8.61 -2.26
CA PHE A 147 9.62 -9.05 -1.05
C PHE A 147 11.10 -9.38 -1.31
N ILE A 148 11.43 -10.17 -2.34
CA ILE A 148 12.81 -10.48 -2.69
C ILE A 148 13.59 -9.24 -3.12
N LEU A 149 12.98 -8.34 -3.89
CA LEU A 149 13.59 -7.05 -4.24
C LEU A 149 13.94 -6.21 -3.00
N ARG A 150 13.08 -6.24 -1.97
CA ARG A 150 13.34 -5.58 -0.68
C ARG A 150 14.56 -6.17 0.02
N VAL A 151 14.66 -7.50 0.08
CA VAL A 151 15.82 -8.20 0.66
C VAL A 151 17.10 -7.82 -0.09
N ILE A 152 17.10 -7.91 -1.42
CA ILE A 152 18.28 -7.66 -2.25
C ILE A 152 18.72 -6.19 -2.20
N ARG A 153 17.80 -5.22 -2.16
CA ARG A 153 18.15 -3.79 -2.18
C ARG A 153 18.57 -3.25 -0.81
N ASN A 154 18.29 -3.96 0.29
CA ASN A 154 18.63 -3.48 1.62
C ASN A 154 20.11 -3.79 1.95
N LYS A 155 20.97 -2.78 1.82
CA LYS A 155 22.40 -2.88 2.11
C LYS A 155 22.71 -3.39 3.53
N TYR A 156 21.86 -3.10 4.51
CA TYR A 156 22.09 -3.53 5.89
C TYR A 156 21.88 -5.03 6.06
N ILE A 157 20.92 -5.62 5.33
CA ILE A 157 20.73 -7.08 5.30
C ILE A 157 22.00 -7.73 4.76
N TRP A 158 22.55 -7.24 3.65
CA TRP A 158 23.78 -7.80 3.09
C TRP A 158 24.99 -7.65 3.99
N ILE A 159 25.17 -6.48 4.63
CA ILE A 159 26.24 -6.27 5.62
C ILE A 159 26.10 -7.28 6.75
N LEU A 160 24.88 -7.50 7.26
CA LEU A 160 24.62 -8.47 8.32
C LEU A 160 24.94 -9.90 7.86
N ILE A 161 24.48 -10.32 6.68
CA ILE A 161 24.75 -11.63 6.10
C ILE A 161 26.26 -11.86 5.92
N VAL A 162 26.98 -10.88 5.38
CA VAL A 162 28.44 -10.97 5.18
C VAL A 162 29.16 -11.11 6.52
N ASN A 163 28.78 -10.34 7.55
CA ASN A 163 29.37 -10.46 8.88
C ASN A 163 29.11 -11.83 9.51
N ILE A 164 27.91 -12.39 9.34
CA ILE A 164 27.56 -13.74 9.82
C ILE A 164 28.45 -14.80 9.14
N ILE A 165 28.65 -14.68 7.82
CA ILE A 165 29.52 -15.59 7.06
C ILE A 165 30.99 -15.45 7.51
N LEU A 166 31.49 -14.24 7.71
CA LEU A 166 32.85 -14.00 8.21
C LEU A 166 33.07 -14.61 9.60
N LEU A 167 32.10 -14.45 10.50
CA LEU A 167 32.11 -15.09 11.82
C LEU A 167 32.15 -16.62 11.71
N ALA A 168 31.37 -17.21 10.80
CA ALA A 168 31.35 -18.65 10.55
C ALA A 168 32.74 -19.16 10.14
N VAL A 169 33.34 -18.51 9.13
CA VAL A 169 34.66 -18.86 8.61
C VAL A 169 35.75 -18.68 9.67
N PHE A 170 35.67 -17.61 10.47
CA PHE A 170 36.63 -17.36 11.54
C PHE A 170 36.57 -18.43 12.63
N VAL A 171 35.36 -18.87 13.02
CA VAL A 171 35.16 -19.95 13.99
C VAL A 171 35.69 -21.28 13.44
N ASP A 172 35.46 -21.58 12.16
CA ASP A 172 35.97 -22.80 11.51
C ASP A 172 37.49 -22.79 11.28
N ILE A 173 38.15 -21.63 11.24
CA ILE A 173 39.63 -21.52 11.09
C ILE A 173 40.35 -21.66 12.44
N ILE A 174 39.72 -21.22 13.54
CA ILE A 174 40.34 -21.20 14.87
C ILE A 174 40.16 -22.52 15.63
N LEU A 175 39.13 -23.30 15.32
CA LEU A 175 38.81 -24.61 15.92
C LEU A 175 39.32 -25.78 15.08
#